data_AF-A0AAD0J9N8-F1
#
_entry.id   AF-A0AAD0J9N8-F1
#
_cell.length_a   1.000
_cell.length_b   1.000
_cell.length_c   1.000
_cell.angle_alpha   90.00
_cell.angle_beta   90.00
_cell.angle_gamma   90.00
#
_symmetry.space_group_name_H-M   'P 1'
#
loop_
_entity.id
_entity.type
_entity.pdbx_description
1 polymer ?
#
loop_
_entity_poly.entity_id
_entity_poly.type
_entity_poly.pdbx_seq_one_letter_code
_entity_poly.pdbx_strand_id
1 'polypeptide(L)'
;MKDKPAQGPRGLDKDAIVAAALALLEDVGEAAFSVRKLAQSVGCDPMSVLYHFKSKEGLSRAIANALSRSLVPVDPSLPWRERLRDLARQYRTLALRYPAAFALLQRHMSTGPADLAHIEAVHRALTDAGIPRAALPSVCVGWYASVIGLAAAEAGGLTRAANDVELAEMHTLSDAMHPLVKSAAPLYAQLDPAVVHDTMLDVLLDGIAQRARMA
;
A
#
# COMPACT_ATOMS: atom_id res chain seq x y z
N MET A 1 14.35 54.75 -1.31
CA MET A 1 13.85 53.67 -0.46
C MET A 1 12.74 52.94 -1.22
N LYS A 2 12.94 51.66 -1.52
CA LYS A 2 11.87 50.75 -1.97
C LYS A 2 11.84 49.63 -0.95
N ASP A 3 10.75 49.56 -0.19
CA ASP A 3 10.56 48.60 0.88
C ASP A 3 10.47 47.17 0.32
N LYS A 4 11.21 46.29 0.99
CA LYS A 4 11.22 44.85 0.79
C LYS A 4 10.18 44.27 1.75
N PRO A 5 9.22 43.43 1.33
CA PRO A 5 8.24 42.89 2.25
C PRO A 5 8.91 41.94 3.25
N ALA A 6 8.59 42.13 4.53
CA ALA A 6 9.11 41.36 5.65
C ALA A 6 8.62 39.91 5.59
N GLN A 7 9.56 38.96 5.47
CA GLN A 7 9.32 37.55 5.73
C GLN A 7 9.48 37.29 7.24
N GLY A 8 8.35 37.14 7.95
CA GLY A 8 8.33 36.50 9.26
C GLY A 8 8.72 35.01 9.17
N PRO A 9 8.95 34.32 10.29
CA PRO A 9 9.34 32.91 10.28
C PRO A 9 8.27 32.10 9.56
N ARG A 10 8.65 31.50 8.43
CA ARG A 10 7.76 30.79 7.49
C ARG A 10 6.95 29.74 8.25
N GLY A 11 5.61 29.86 8.20
CA GLY A 11 4.71 28.87 8.78
C GLY A 11 5.07 27.46 8.27
N LEU A 12 5.12 26.49 9.18
CA LEU A 12 5.45 25.12 8.85
C LEU A 12 4.43 24.59 7.82
N ASP A 13 4.93 24.25 6.64
CA ASP A 13 4.13 23.63 5.60
C ASP A 13 3.68 22.25 6.07
N LYS A 14 2.38 21.97 5.99
CA LYS A 14 1.81 20.67 6.34
C LYS A 14 2.44 19.56 5.51
N ASP A 15 2.70 19.82 4.22
CA ASP A 15 3.32 18.83 3.33
C ASP A 15 4.77 18.55 3.76
N ALA A 16 5.51 19.57 4.22
CA ALA A 16 6.85 19.37 4.77
C ALA A 16 6.85 18.55 6.08
N ILE A 17 5.89 18.78 6.98
CA ILE A 17 5.75 17.95 8.19
C ILE A 17 5.40 16.51 7.82
N VAL A 18 4.49 16.28 6.86
CA VAL A 18 4.13 14.92 6.41
C VAL A 18 5.31 14.22 5.76
N ALA A 19 6.09 14.90 4.93
CA ALA A 19 7.30 14.34 4.32
C ALA A 19 8.34 13.93 5.39
N ALA A 20 8.57 14.80 6.39
CA ALA A 20 9.45 14.47 7.52
C ALA A 20 8.90 13.32 8.37
N ALA A 21 7.59 13.26 8.57
CA ALA A 21 6.94 12.18 9.31
C ALA A 21 7.07 10.83 8.59
N LEU A 22 6.87 10.83 7.27
CA LEU A 22 7.06 9.65 6.43
C LEU A 22 8.53 9.18 6.48
N ALA A 23 9.50 10.08 6.30
CA ALA A 23 10.91 9.73 6.36
C ALA A 23 11.31 9.18 7.74
N LEU A 24 10.85 9.83 8.82
CA LEU A 24 11.11 9.37 10.18
C LEU A 24 10.47 8.00 10.43
N LEU A 25 9.25 7.78 9.96
CA LEU A 25 8.54 6.51 10.13
C LEU A 25 9.27 5.35 9.45
N GLU A 26 9.82 5.56 8.26
CA GLU A 26 10.65 4.54 7.59
C GLU A 26 11.98 4.29 8.30
N ASP A 27 12.61 5.33 8.86
CA ASP A 27 13.90 5.21 9.53
C ASP A 27 13.79 4.45 10.86
N VAL A 28 12.81 4.81 11.70
CA VAL A 28 12.71 4.27 13.07
C VAL A 28 11.65 3.17 13.22
N GLY A 29 10.81 2.97 12.21
CA GLY A 29 9.66 2.07 12.26
C GLY A 29 8.52 2.58 13.15
N GLU A 30 7.35 1.94 13.03
CA GLU A 30 6.13 2.37 13.72
C GLU A 30 6.27 2.37 15.26
N ALA A 31 6.91 1.34 15.82
CA ALA A 31 7.06 1.18 17.26
C ALA A 31 7.85 2.31 17.93
N ALA A 32 8.87 2.85 17.24
CA ALA A 32 9.71 3.91 17.76
C ALA A 32 9.27 5.32 17.30
N PHE A 33 8.26 5.42 16.44
CA PHE A 33 7.74 6.68 15.91
C PHE A 33 6.90 7.43 16.95
N SER A 34 7.15 8.75 17.09
CA SER A 34 6.37 9.61 17.97
C SER A 34 6.28 11.04 17.47
N VAL A 35 5.20 11.75 17.82
CA VAL A 35 5.01 13.17 17.50
C VAL A 35 6.15 14.02 18.08
N ARG A 36 6.69 13.64 19.25
CA ARG A 36 7.81 14.34 19.87
C ARG A 36 9.09 14.24 19.03
N LYS A 37 9.44 13.05 18.54
CA LYS A 37 10.60 12.85 17.65
C LYS A 37 10.42 13.61 16.34
N LEU A 38 9.21 13.58 15.77
CA LEU A 38 8.88 14.34 14.56
C LEU A 38 9.03 15.84 14.77
N ALA A 39 8.46 16.38 15.86
CA ALA A 39 8.55 17.80 16.16
C ALA A 39 10.02 18.24 16.32
N GLN A 40 10.82 17.44 17.00
CA GLN A 40 12.27 17.66 17.11
C GLN A 40 12.97 17.64 15.74
N SER A 41 12.64 16.71 14.85
CA SER A 41 13.27 16.62 13.53
C SER A 41 12.91 17.80 12.61
N VAL A 42 11.72 18.39 12.76
CA VAL A 42 11.30 19.57 11.98
C VAL A 42 11.58 20.90 12.68
N GLY A 43 12.12 20.88 13.90
CA GLY A 43 12.46 22.08 14.66
C GLY A 43 11.25 22.84 15.23
N CYS A 44 10.17 22.15 15.57
CA CYS A 44 8.98 22.74 16.21
C CYS A 44 8.59 22.03 17.50
N ASP A 45 7.57 22.54 18.19
CA ASP A 45 7.00 21.89 19.37
C ASP A 45 5.94 20.82 18.96
N PRO A 46 5.75 19.76 19.77
CA PRO A 46 4.77 18.72 19.47
C PRO A 46 3.32 19.23 19.33
N MET A 47 2.95 20.30 20.04
CA MET A 47 1.59 20.87 19.94
C MET A 47 1.38 21.58 18.61
N SER A 48 2.40 22.17 18.00
CA SER A 48 2.35 22.70 16.64
C SER A 48 2.02 21.60 15.61
N VAL A 49 2.64 20.42 15.73
CA VAL A 49 2.29 19.27 14.88
C VAL A 49 0.83 18.87 15.11
N LEU A 50 0.42 18.66 16.36
CA LEU A 50 -0.95 18.26 16.68
C LEU A 50 -1.98 19.33 16.30
N TYR A 51 -1.64 20.61 16.28
CA TYR A 51 -2.51 21.67 15.80
C TYR A 51 -2.82 21.51 14.30
N HIS A 52 -1.80 21.20 13.48
CA HIS A 52 -1.99 21.03 12.03
C HIS A 52 -2.82 19.80 11.67
N PHE A 53 -2.67 18.71 12.43
CA PHE A 53 -3.27 17.41 12.13
C PHE A 53 -4.39 16.98 13.10
N LYS A 54 -4.68 17.79 14.11
CA LYS A 54 -5.67 17.58 15.19
C LYS A 54 -5.36 16.43 16.15
N SER A 55 -4.71 15.36 15.69
CA SER A 55 -4.33 14.19 16.50
C SER A 55 -3.18 13.40 15.87
N LYS A 56 -2.62 12.42 16.60
CA LYS A 56 -1.67 11.44 16.04
C LYS A 56 -2.31 10.65 14.90
N GLU A 57 -3.58 10.28 15.03
CA GLU A 57 -4.33 9.60 13.98
C GLU A 57 -4.51 10.49 12.73
N GLY A 58 -4.79 11.78 12.92
CA GLY A 58 -4.87 12.73 11.80
C GLY A 58 -3.55 12.89 11.06
N LEU A 59 -2.41 12.78 11.76
CA LEU A 59 -1.09 12.72 11.15
C LEU A 59 -0.89 11.41 10.38
N SER A 60 -1.24 10.25 10.96
CA SER A 60 -1.19 8.96 10.26
C SER A 60 -2.04 8.96 8.98
N ARG A 61 -3.26 9.52 9.05
CA ARG A 61 -4.14 9.70 7.89
C ARG A 61 -3.53 10.63 6.84
N ALA A 62 -2.79 11.67 7.25
CA ALA A 62 -2.10 12.57 6.33
C ALA A 62 -0.92 11.89 5.62
N ILE A 63 -0.18 11.03 6.32
CA ILE A 63 0.89 10.19 5.73
C ILE A 63 0.28 9.21 4.70
N ALA A 64 -0.80 8.52 5.06
CA ALA A 64 -1.52 7.63 4.14
C ALA A 64 -2.01 8.39 2.89
N ASN A 65 -2.58 9.58 3.06
CA ASN A 65 -2.97 10.42 1.92
C ASN A 65 -1.77 10.86 1.06
N ALA A 66 -0.59 11.10 1.65
CA ALA A 66 0.61 11.42 0.88
C ALA A 66 1.10 10.24 0.04
N LEU A 67 0.97 9.00 0.53
CA LEU A 67 1.18 7.80 -0.29
C LEU A 67 0.15 7.71 -1.42
N SER A 68 -1.14 7.95 -1.16
CA SER A 68 -2.15 7.96 -2.23
C SER A 68 -1.90 9.07 -3.27
N ARG A 69 -1.33 10.21 -2.87
CA ARG A 69 -0.97 11.31 -3.78
C ARG A 69 0.24 11.01 -4.67
N SER A 70 1.09 10.05 -4.30
CA SER A 70 2.27 9.69 -5.09
C SER A 70 1.95 8.63 -6.16
N LEU A 71 0.76 8.04 -6.12
CA LEU A 71 0.22 7.25 -7.22
C LEU A 71 -0.03 8.13 -8.44
N VAL A 72 0.29 7.59 -9.61
CA VAL A 72 0.05 8.18 -10.92
C VAL A 72 -1.38 7.83 -11.36
N PRO A 73 -2.16 8.81 -11.87
CA PRO A 73 -3.46 8.54 -12.43
C PRO A 73 -3.39 7.51 -13.55
N VAL A 74 -4.22 6.47 -13.43
CA VAL A 74 -4.31 5.40 -14.42
C VAL A 74 -4.93 5.94 -15.72
N ASP A 75 -4.38 5.55 -16.87
CA ASP A 75 -4.92 5.91 -18.18
C ASP A 75 -6.32 5.29 -18.38
N PRO A 76 -7.39 6.12 -18.52
CA PRO A 76 -8.75 5.63 -18.66
C PRO A 76 -9.02 4.91 -19.99
N SER A 77 -8.15 5.06 -20.99
CA SER A 77 -8.28 4.42 -22.31
C SER A 77 -7.87 2.94 -22.29
N LEU A 78 -7.13 2.51 -21.27
CA LEU A 78 -6.69 1.14 -21.15
C LEU A 78 -7.86 0.18 -20.87
N PRO A 79 -7.78 -1.09 -21.31
CA PRO A 79 -8.70 -2.13 -20.88
C PRO A 79 -8.80 -2.19 -19.36
N TRP A 80 -9.98 -2.52 -18.83
CA TRP A 80 -10.21 -2.52 -17.37
C TRP A 80 -9.20 -3.36 -16.59
N ARG A 81 -8.75 -4.49 -17.17
CA ARG A 81 -7.72 -5.37 -16.59
C ARG A 81 -6.40 -4.64 -16.42
N GLU A 82 -5.95 -3.95 -17.46
CA GLU A 82 -4.68 -3.22 -17.43
C GLU A 82 -4.74 -2.03 -16.47
N ARG A 83 -5.90 -1.37 -16.34
CA ARG A 83 -6.09 -0.30 -15.36
C ARG A 83 -5.92 -0.78 -13.92
N LEU A 84 -6.57 -1.90 -13.58
CA LEU A 84 -6.42 -2.50 -12.25
C LEU A 84 -5.00 -3.07 -12.04
N ARG A 85 -4.40 -3.64 -13.08
CA ARG A 85 -3.03 -4.17 -13.00
C ARG A 85 -2.00 -3.06 -12.76
N ASP A 86 -2.12 -1.95 -13.48
CA ASP A 86 -1.25 -0.79 -13.32
C ASP A 86 -1.30 -0.27 -11.87
N LEU A 87 -2.51 -0.03 -11.36
CA LEU A 87 -2.67 0.47 -9.99
C LEU A 87 -2.15 -0.51 -8.94
N ALA A 88 -2.34 -1.83 -9.13
CA ALA A 88 -1.77 -2.85 -8.25
C ALA A 88 -0.23 -2.83 -8.22
N ARG A 89 0.43 -2.64 -9.37
CA ARG A 89 1.88 -2.50 -9.47
C ARG A 89 2.39 -1.24 -8.79
N GLN A 90 1.63 -0.15 -8.87
CA GLN A 90 1.95 1.08 -8.15
C GLN A 90 1.87 0.89 -6.63
N TYR A 91 0.84 0.20 -6.12
CA TYR A 91 0.75 -0.17 -4.70
C TYR A 91 1.91 -1.07 -4.27
N ARG A 92 2.29 -2.07 -5.08
CA ARG A 92 3.48 -2.90 -4.82
C ARG A 92 4.74 -2.04 -4.72
N THR A 93 4.94 -1.10 -5.65
CA THR A 93 6.08 -0.19 -5.65
C THR A 93 6.11 0.67 -4.38
N LEU A 94 4.96 1.18 -3.92
CA LEU A 94 4.87 1.90 -2.66
C LEU A 94 5.20 1.02 -1.46
N ALA A 95 4.71 -0.22 -1.41
CA ALA A 95 4.98 -1.14 -0.30
C ALA A 95 6.47 -1.47 -0.17
N LEU A 96 7.14 -1.72 -1.30
CA LEU A 96 8.58 -2.00 -1.33
C LEU A 96 9.42 -0.77 -0.99
N ARG A 97 8.95 0.44 -1.32
CA ARG A 97 9.66 1.69 -1.05
C ARG A 97 9.44 2.23 0.36
N TYR A 98 8.26 2.03 0.92
CA TYR A 98 7.81 2.60 2.18
C TYR A 98 7.13 1.56 3.09
N PRO A 99 7.82 0.44 3.43
CA PRO A 99 7.19 -0.68 4.14
C PRO A 99 6.53 -0.30 5.47
N ALA A 100 7.10 0.65 6.23
CA ALA A 100 6.53 1.05 7.52
C ALA A 100 5.28 1.91 7.35
N ALA A 101 5.31 2.90 6.46
CA ALA A 101 4.19 3.79 6.18
C ALA A 101 3.08 3.10 5.40
N PHE A 102 3.40 2.13 4.54
CA PHE A 102 2.43 1.39 3.74
C PHE A 102 1.39 0.66 4.61
N ALA A 103 1.78 0.19 5.80
CA ALA A 103 0.85 -0.40 6.78
C ALA A 103 -0.30 0.54 7.18
N LEU A 104 -0.13 1.86 7.05
CA LEU A 104 -1.19 2.83 7.33
C LEU A 104 -2.33 2.76 6.29
N LEU A 105 -2.06 2.32 5.06
CA LEU A 105 -3.08 2.14 4.02
C LEU A 105 -4.06 1.00 4.34
N GLN A 106 -3.67 0.05 5.22
CA GLN A 106 -4.57 -1.00 5.70
C GLN A 106 -5.59 -0.48 6.74
N ARG A 107 -5.33 0.69 7.34
CA ARG A 107 -6.08 1.20 8.49
C ARG A 107 -6.93 2.42 8.16
N HIS A 108 -6.70 3.04 7.00
CA HIS A 108 -7.35 4.27 6.61
C HIS A 108 -7.90 4.15 5.19
N MET A 109 -9.21 4.34 5.06
CA MET A 109 -9.89 4.52 3.78
C MET A 109 -10.34 5.97 3.63
N SER A 110 -10.51 6.42 2.38
CA SER A 110 -11.05 7.76 2.05
C SER A 110 -10.25 8.88 2.71
N THR A 111 -8.94 8.85 2.51
CA THR A 111 -7.94 9.70 3.18
C THR A 111 -7.87 11.11 2.61
N GLY A 112 -8.42 11.36 1.42
CA GLY A 112 -8.51 12.67 0.80
C GLY A 112 -8.98 12.63 -0.66
N PRO A 113 -8.98 13.78 -1.38
CA PRO A 113 -9.42 13.86 -2.77
C PRO A 113 -8.65 12.96 -3.73
N ALA A 114 -7.34 12.78 -3.51
CA ALA A 114 -6.52 11.88 -4.32
C ALA A 114 -6.98 10.43 -4.17
N ASP A 115 -7.20 9.97 -2.94
CA ASP A 115 -7.71 8.62 -2.67
C ASP A 115 -9.08 8.38 -3.32
N LEU A 116 -10.00 9.34 -3.20
CA LEU A 116 -11.32 9.27 -3.83
C LEU A 116 -11.23 9.20 -5.37
N ALA A 117 -10.27 9.89 -5.98
CA ALA A 117 -10.05 9.80 -7.43
C ALA A 117 -9.57 8.40 -7.87
N HIS A 118 -8.72 7.75 -7.08
CA HIS A 118 -8.31 6.35 -7.34
C HIS A 118 -9.49 5.39 -7.17
N ILE A 119 -10.31 5.58 -6.13
CA ILE A 119 -11.51 4.77 -5.89
C ILE A 119 -12.49 4.89 -7.07
N GLU A 120 -12.68 6.12 -7.60
CA GLU A 120 -13.49 6.36 -8.79
C GLU A 120 -12.92 5.65 -10.03
N ALA A 121 -11.60 5.69 -10.24
CA ALA A 121 -10.95 4.98 -11.34
C ALA A 121 -11.16 3.45 -11.26
N VAL A 122 -11.08 2.88 -10.05
CA VAL A 122 -11.37 1.46 -9.81
C VAL A 122 -12.85 1.15 -10.06
N HIS A 123 -13.78 1.99 -9.58
CA HIS A 123 -15.21 1.81 -9.87
C HIS A 123 -15.50 1.83 -11.37
N ARG A 124 -14.85 2.71 -12.14
CA ARG A 124 -14.98 2.74 -13.60
C ARG A 124 -14.46 1.47 -14.24
N ALA A 125 -13.27 1.00 -13.85
CA ALA A 125 -12.74 -0.26 -14.36
C ALA A 125 -13.65 -1.46 -14.05
N LEU A 126 -14.19 -1.55 -12.82
CA LEU A 126 -15.13 -2.61 -12.44
C LEU A 126 -16.46 -2.50 -13.18
N THR A 127 -16.95 -1.28 -13.43
CA THR A 127 -18.15 -1.05 -14.25
C THR A 127 -17.93 -1.54 -15.68
N ASP A 128 -16.78 -1.21 -16.28
CA ASP A 128 -16.40 -1.64 -17.63
C ASP A 128 -16.15 -3.16 -17.70
N ALA A 129 -15.79 -3.79 -16.58
CA ALA A 129 -15.70 -5.25 -16.48
C ALA A 129 -17.07 -5.94 -16.46
N GLY A 130 -18.17 -5.19 -16.28
CA GLY A 130 -19.53 -5.71 -16.18
C GLY A 130 -20.00 -6.00 -14.75
N ILE A 131 -19.30 -5.49 -13.72
CA ILE A 131 -19.76 -5.68 -12.34
C ILE A 131 -21.03 -4.85 -12.10
N PRO A 132 -22.13 -5.46 -11.60
CA PRO A 132 -23.35 -4.73 -11.32
C PRO A 132 -23.13 -3.67 -10.23
N ARG A 133 -23.85 -2.54 -10.35
CA ARG A 133 -23.76 -1.41 -9.41
C ARG A 133 -23.90 -1.81 -7.94
N ALA A 134 -24.80 -2.76 -7.64
CA ALA A 134 -25.02 -3.24 -6.27
C ALA A 134 -23.80 -4.01 -5.69
N ALA A 135 -22.94 -4.56 -6.55
CA ALA A 135 -21.74 -5.30 -6.15
C ALA A 135 -20.46 -4.44 -6.21
N LEU A 136 -20.49 -3.24 -6.78
CA LEU A 136 -19.30 -2.39 -6.92
C LEU A 136 -18.56 -2.15 -5.59
N PRO A 137 -19.22 -1.78 -4.46
CA PRO A 137 -18.50 -1.53 -3.22
C PRO A 137 -17.76 -2.76 -2.69
N SER A 138 -18.38 -3.94 -2.72
CA SER A 138 -17.77 -5.16 -2.20
C SER A 138 -16.61 -5.64 -3.07
N VAL A 139 -16.73 -5.56 -4.39
CA VAL A 139 -15.65 -5.91 -5.32
C VAL A 139 -14.52 -4.89 -5.27
N CYS A 140 -14.83 -3.59 -5.15
CA CYS A 140 -13.83 -2.53 -5.02
C CYS A 140 -13.01 -2.69 -3.74
N VAL A 141 -13.66 -2.85 -2.59
CA VAL A 141 -12.95 -3.05 -1.31
C VAL A 141 -12.17 -4.36 -1.32
N GLY A 142 -12.75 -5.44 -1.86
CA GLY A 142 -12.07 -6.72 -2.00
C GLY A 142 -10.81 -6.62 -2.87
N TRP A 143 -10.86 -5.86 -3.97
CA TRP A 143 -9.70 -5.59 -4.81
C TRP A 143 -8.61 -4.84 -4.05
N TYR A 144 -8.95 -3.74 -3.37
CA TYR A 144 -7.99 -2.99 -2.54
C TYR A 144 -7.36 -3.84 -1.44
N ALA A 145 -8.18 -4.57 -0.69
CA ALA A 145 -7.71 -5.45 0.38
C ALA A 145 -6.75 -6.52 -0.14
N SER A 146 -7.02 -7.07 -1.33
CA SER A 146 -6.17 -8.09 -1.96
C SER A 146 -4.84 -7.49 -2.43
N VAL A 147 -4.85 -6.37 -3.14
CA VAL A 147 -3.60 -5.78 -3.68
C VAL A 147 -2.72 -5.17 -2.58
N ILE A 148 -3.32 -4.49 -1.59
CA ILE A 148 -2.60 -3.95 -0.44
C ILE A 148 -2.09 -5.09 0.45
N GLY A 149 -2.91 -6.12 0.70
CA GLY A 149 -2.51 -7.27 1.50
C GLY A 149 -1.33 -8.03 0.89
N LEU A 150 -1.40 -8.32 -0.42
CA LEU A 150 -0.33 -8.98 -1.16
C LEU A 150 0.97 -8.16 -1.18
N ALA A 151 0.87 -6.85 -1.46
CA ALA A 151 2.02 -5.95 -1.46
C ALA A 151 2.67 -5.82 -0.07
N ALA A 152 1.86 -5.75 1.00
CA ALA A 152 2.36 -5.71 2.38
C ALA A 152 3.01 -7.04 2.79
N ALA A 153 2.42 -8.17 2.39
CA ALA A 153 2.99 -9.50 2.62
C ALA A 153 4.35 -9.64 1.93
N GLU A 154 4.48 -9.16 0.71
CA GLU A 154 5.75 -9.12 -0.02
C GLU A 154 6.79 -8.23 0.68
N ALA A 155 6.43 -7.00 1.04
CA ALA A 155 7.33 -6.09 1.75
C ALA A 155 7.76 -6.64 3.12
N GLY A 156 6.90 -7.42 3.78
CA GLY A 156 7.21 -8.16 5.01
C GLY A 156 8.00 -9.45 4.80
N GLY A 157 8.31 -9.82 3.56
CA GLY A 157 9.11 -10.99 3.23
C GLY A 157 8.35 -12.32 3.24
N LEU A 158 7.02 -12.33 3.20
CA LEU A 158 6.23 -13.58 3.17
C LEU A 158 6.37 -14.33 1.83
N THR A 159 6.57 -13.60 0.74
CA THR A 159 6.62 -14.15 -0.63
C THR A 159 8.03 -14.43 -1.14
N ARG A 160 9.06 -14.24 -0.29
CA ARG A 160 10.45 -14.53 -0.64
C ARG A 160 10.69 -16.03 -0.83
N ALA A 161 11.77 -16.37 -1.53
CA ALA A 161 12.29 -17.73 -1.53
C ALA A 161 12.56 -18.25 -0.10
N ALA A 162 12.25 -19.51 0.13
CA ALA A 162 12.55 -20.18 1.39
C ALA A 162 14.07 -20.18 1.63
N ASN A 163 14.48 -19.90 2.87
CA ASN A 163 15.87 -19.96 3.28
C ASN A 163 16.29 -21.39 3.67
N ASP A 164 17.58 -21.61 3.91
CA ASP A 164 18.12 -22.94 4.22
C ASP A 164 17.48 -23.61 5.44
N VAL A 165 17.09 -22.82 6.45
CA VAL A 165 16.44 -23.33 7.67
C VAL A 165 15.04 -23.86 7.32
N GLU A 166 14.26 -23.07 6.60
CA GLU A 166 12.90 -23.42 6.18
C GLU A 166 12.90 -24.64 5.23
N LEU A 167 13.86 -24.71 4.30
CA LEU A 167 14.01 -25.85 3.39
C LEU A 167 14.39 -27.12 4.14
N ALA A 168 15.34 -27.03 5.09
CA ALA A 168 15.73 -28.16 5.92
C ALA A 168 14.53 -28.71 6.71
N GLU A 169 13.72 -27.83 7.30
CA GLU A 169 12.48 -28.24 7.98
C GLU A 169 11.55 -29.02 7.04
N MET A 170 11.28 -28.51 5.83
CA MET A 170 10.44 -29.21 4.84
C MET A 170 11.00 -30.57 4.45
N HIS A 171 12.33 -30.69 4.30
CA HIS A 171 12.98 -31.95 3.95
C HIS A 171 12.91 -33.01 5.06
N THR A 172 12.82 -32.60 6.33
CA THR A 172 12.67 -33.54 7.46
C THR A 172 11.26 -34.10 7.62
N LEU A 173 10.28 -33.57 6.89
CA LEU A 173 8.90 -34.03 6.98
C LEU A 173 8.75 -35.50 6.55
N SER A 174 7.79 -36.19 7.17
CA SER A 174 7.42 -37.56 6.78
C SER A 174 6.72 -37.55 5.43
N ASP A 175 7.17 -38.41 4.50
CA ASP A 175 6.53 -38.62 3.21
C ASP A 175 5.12 -39.20 3.33
N ALA A 176 4.82 -39.89 4.44
CA ALA A 176 3.48 -40.43 4.70
C ALA A 176 2.49 -39.35 5.15
N MET A 177 2.97 -38.29 5.84
CA MET A 177 2.11 -37.26 6.42
C MET A 177 2.05 -35.99 5.57
N HIS A 178 3.16 -35.58 4.96
CA HIS A 178 3.28 -34.33 4.21
C HIS A 178 3.97 -34.51 2.85
N PRO A 179 3.51 -35.46 1.99
CA PRO A 179 4.19 -35.78 0.73
C PRO A 179 4.31 -34.58 -0.22
N LEU A 180 3.29 -33.72 -0.28
CA LEU A 180 3.27 -32.57 -1.19
C LEU A 180 4.16 -31.42 -0.73
N VAL A 181 4.17 -31.13 0.57
CA VAL A 181 5.01 -30.05 1.11
C VAL A 181 6.49 -30.40 0.95
N LYS A 182 6.84 -31.65 1.26
CA LYS A 182 8.22 -32.12 1.12
C LYS A 182 8.68 -32.18 -0.33
N SER A 183 7.84 -32.67 -1.25
CA SER A 183 8.19 -32.71 -2.68
C SER A 183 8.30 -31.33 -3.31
N ALA A 184 7.56 -30.34 -2.80
CA ALA A 184 7.61 -28.96 -3.27
C ALA A 184 8.79 -28.14 -2.70
N ALA A 185 9.52 -28.63 -1.69
CA ALA A 185 10.59 -27.86 -1.02
C ALA A 185 11.59 -27.21 -2.02
N PRO A 186 12.11 -27.91 -3.05
CA PRO A 186 13.04 -27.30 -4.01
C PRO A 186 12.41 -26.19 -4.86
N LEU A 187 11.09 -26.15 -4.99
CA LEU A 187 10.36 -25.11 -5.72
C LEU A 187 10.24 -23.83 -4.88
N TYR A 188 10.08 -23.95 -3.56
CA TYR A 188 10.07 -22.80 -2.65
C TYR A 188 11.42 -22.06 -2.59
N ALA A 189 12.52 -22.77 -2.85
CA ALA A 189 13.85 -22.15 -2.99
C ALA A 189 13.96 -21.24 -4.23
N GLN A 190 13.09 -21.44 -5.22
CA GLN A 190 13.11 -20.73 -6.50
C GLN A 190 12.00 -19.68 -6.61
N LEU A 191 11.27 -19.41 -5.51
CA LEU A 191 10.14 -18.51 -5.52
C LEU A 191 10.60 -17.06 -5.79
N ASP A 192 9.99 -16.42 -6.78
CA ASP A 192 10.19 -15.00 -7.09
C ASP A 192 8.96 -14.19 -6.61
N PRO A 193 9.13 -13.23 -5.68
CA PRO A 193 8.05 -12.35 -5.23
C PRO A 193 7.28 -11.65 -6.36
N ALA A 194 7.97 -11.26 -7.44
CA ALA A 194 7.32 -10.62 -8.59
C ALA A 194 6.37 -11.58 -9.32
N VAL A 195 6.80 -12.84 -9.48
CA VAL A 195 5.98 -13.89 -10.09
C VAL A 195 4.78 -14.22 -9.20
N VAL A 196 4.97 -14.29 -7.88
CA VAL A 196 3.86 -14.46 -6.93
C VAL A 196 2.86 -13.32 -7.05
N HIS A 197 3.35 -12.07 -7.12
CA HIS A 197 2.50 -10.90 -7.27
C HIS A 197 1.65 -10.96 -8.54
N ASP A 198 2.29 -11.15 -9.70
CA ASP A 198 1.60 -11.18 -10.99
C ASP A 198 0.62 -12.35 -11.08
N THR A 199 1.00 -13.53 -10.59
CA THR A 199 0.13 -14.72 -10.55
C THR A 199 -1.13 -14.46 -9.74
N MET A 200 -0.98 -13.94 -8.51
CA MET A 200 -2.12 -13.70 -7.63
C MET A 200 -3.01 -12.57 -8.14
N LEU A 201 -2.42 -11.57 -8.80
CA LEU A 201 -3.17 -10.51 -9.45
C LEU A 201 -3.99 -11.04 -10.63
N ASP A 202 -3.43 -11.92 -11.46
CA ASP A 202 -4.17 -12.56 -12.55
C ASP A 202 -5.33 -13.42 -12.01
N VAL A 203 -5.11 -14.22 -10.97
CA VAL A 203 -6.17 -14.99 -10.28
C VAL A 203 -7.30 -14.08 -9.79
N LEU A 204 -6.97 -12.94 -9.18
CA LEU A 204 -7.96 -11.97 -8.71
C LEU A 204 -8.76 -11.36 -9.88
N LEU A 205 -8.09 -10.93 -10.95
CA LEU A 205 -8.74 -10.32 -12.12
C LEU A 205 -9.59 -11.33 -12.90
N ASP A 206 -9.18 -12.61 -12.95
CA ASP A 206 -9.99 -13.69 -13.50
C ASP A 206 -11.25 -13.94 -12.66
N GLY A 207 -11.13 -13.94 -11.34
CA GLY A 207 -12.28 -14.02 -10.43
C GLY A 207 -13.27 -12.87 -10.62
N ILE A 208 -12.78 -11.64 -10.79
CA ILE A 208 -13.62 -10.47 -11.11
C ILE A 208 -14.34 -10.66 -12.45
N ALA A 209 -13.62 -11.09 -13.49
CA ALA A 209 -14.21 -11.33 -14.81
C ALA A 209 -15.26 -12.45 -14.79
N GLN A 210 -15.01 -13.53 -14.04
CA GLN A 210 -15.98 -14.61 -13.88
C GLN A 210 -17.24 -14.11 -13.15
N ARG A 211 -17.07 -13.34 -12.07
CA ARG A 211 -18.20 -12.77 -11.32
C ARG A 211 -19.06 -11.85 -12.19
N ALA A 212 -18.44 -11.07 -13.08
CA ALA A 212 -19.17 -10.21 -14.02
C ALA A 212 -20.00 -11.01 -15.03
N ARG A 213 -19.55 -12.21 -15.45
CA ARG A 213 -20.30 -13.08 -16.37
C ARG A 213 -21.49 -13.79 -15.71
N MET A 214 -21.46 -13.95 -14.39
CA MET A 214 -22.50 -14.65 -13.62
C MET A 214 -23.62 -13.73 -13.15
N ALA A 215 -23.48 -12.42 -13.35
CA ALA A 215 -24.39 -11.40 -12.88
C ALA A 215 -25.29 -10.87 -14.01
#